data_AF-A0A4R4S122-F1
#
_entry.id   AF-A0A4R4S122-F1
#
_cell.length_a   1.000
_cell.length_b   1.000
_cell.length_c   1.000
_cell.angle_alpha   90.00
_cell.angle_beta   90.00
_cell.angle_gamma   90.00
#
_symmetry.space_group_name_H-M   'P 1'
#
loop_
_entity.id
_entity.type
_entity.pdbx_description
1 polymer ?
#
loop_
_entity_poly.entity_id
_entity_poly.type
_entity_poly.pdbx_seq_one_letter_code
_entity_poly.pdbx_strand_id
1 'polypeptide(L)'
;MANRTFVVGVGMTKFEKPGSREWEYPDMAKEAVGNALQDAGVAYDEIEMAYAGSMYGSMGQRALYETGMTGIPVMTVQNACATGSSALFLARQAVRGGLADCALALGMEKMKKGSLGAGMEGSKVTIIDHHLTSMTAGREWEMDKAPMPQMFGNAGREHMEKYGSTPDHYAWIGWKNHKHSVNNPYAQFQTEYSLDDVKNAPMIFDPLTKLQCSPTSDGAAAAVVVSERFVDEHDLWDQAVEIAGHHIATDTLESFADNSSIQVVGFGVSRLAARKAMDQAQVSIEDVDVIELHDCFSANELVTYEALGMAEVGEGHKLVDDQATTYGGRWVVNPSGGLISKGHPLGATGLAQCAELTWQLRGKAGNRQVDGARVALQHNIGLGSACAVAVYKPAT
;
A
#
# COMPACT_ATOMS: atom_id res chain seq x y z
N MET A 1 -21.16 -6.29 21.12
CA MET A 1 -20.81 -6.34 19.68
C MET A 1 -19.46 -5.67 19.52
N ALA A 2 -18.68 -6.00 18.50
CA ALA A 2 -17.47 -5.23 18.20
C ALA A 2 -17.88 -3.83 17.70
N ASN A 3 -17.15 -2.79 18.10
CA ASN A 3 -17.45 -1.42 17.70
C ASN A 3 -17.18 -1.22 16.19
N ARG A 4 -18.03 -0.43 15.51
CA ARG A 4 -17.68 0.12 14.19
C ARG A 4 -16.49 1.06 14.34
N THR A 5 -15.68 1.14 13.31
CA THR A 5 -14.44 1.93 13.30
C THR A 5 -14.39 2.80 12.06
N PHE A 6 -14.08 4.08 12.25
CA PHE A 6 -14.10 5.07 11.17
C PHE A 6 -12.75 5.77 11.07
N VAL A 7 -12.31 6.04 9.85
CA VAL A 7 -11.28 7.03 9.58
C VAL A 7 -11.97 8.40 9.49
N VAL A 8 -11.61 9.31 10.39
CA VAL A 8 -12.17 10.68 10.42
C VAL A 8 -11.16 11.73 9.98
N GLY A 9 -9.87 11.43 9.97
CA GLY A 9 -8.87 12.30 9.37
C GLY A 9 -7.70 11.55 8.76
N VAL A 10 -7.17 12.06 7.66
CA VAL A 10 -5.99 11.53 6.97
C VAL A 10 -5.04 12.64 6.57
N GLY A 11 -3.76 12.34 6.55
CA GLY A 11 -2.73 13.30 6.17
C GLY A 11 -1.48 12.60 5.67
N MET A 12 -0.78 13.23 4.73
CA MET A 12 0.52 12.74 4.27
C MET A 12 1.42 13.90 3.85
N THR A 13 2.71 13.65 3.84
CA THR A 13 3.69 14.51 3.19
C THR A 13 3.66 14.26 1.68
N LYS A 14 4.26 15.16 0.90
CA LYS A 14 4.73 14.77 -0.43
C LYS A 14 5.75 13.64 -0.27
N PHE A 15 5.69 12.63 -1.13
CA PHE A 15 6.73 11.62 -1.22
C PHE A 15 7.85 12.17 -2.10
N GLU A 16 9.05 12.14 -1.57
CA GLU A 16 10.17 12.86 -2.14
C GLU A 16 11.39 11.95 -2.32
N LYS A 17 12.22 12.27 -3.32
CA LYS A 17 13.43 11.50 -3.57
C LYS A 17 14.36 11.63 -2.35
N PRO A 18 14.97 10.55 -1.84
CA PRO A 18 15.80 10.64 -0.65
C PRO A 18 16.89 11.70 -0.78
N GLY A 19 16.94 12.61 0.21
CA GLY A 19 17.86 13.75 0.24
C GLY A 19 17.56 14.86 -0.78
N SER A 20 16.32 15.00 -1.28
CA SER A 20 15.88 16.22 -2.00
C SER A 20 15.44 17.34 -1.05
N ARG A 21 15.04 17.00 0.18
CA ARG A 21 14.64 17.92 1.25
C ARG A 21 15.51 17.66 2.47
N GLU A 22 15.92 18.72 3.14
CA GLU A 22 16.65 18.66 4.42
C GLU A 22 15.63 18.55 5.56
N TRP A 23 15.44 17.34 6.07
CA TRP A 23 14.45 17.01 7.10
C TRP A 23 14.76 15.64 7.72
N GLU A 24 14.23 15.39 8.91
CA GLU A 24 14.31 14.11 9.62
C GLU A 24 12.91 13.48 9.79
N TYR A 25 12.86 12.21 10.20
CA TYR A 25 11.58 11.51 10.39
C TYR A 25 10.60 12.19 11.37
N PRO A 26 11.02 12.92 12.43
CA PRO A 26 10.08 13.68 13.25
C PRO A 26 9.42 14.85 12.50
N ASP A 27 10.14 15.49 11.57
CA ASP A 27 9.58 16.57 10.74
C ASP A 27 8.49 16.01 9.81
N MET A 28 8.77 14.86 9.19
CA MET A 28 7.82 14.15 8.34
C MET A 28 6.58 13.74 9.13
N ALA A 29 6.77 13.15 10.32
CA ALA A 29 5.68 12.72 11.19
C ALA A 29 4.83 13.91 11.64
N LYS A 30 5.43 15.03 12.04
CA LYS A 30 4.72 16.25 12.42
C LYS A 30 3.83 16.77 11.29
N GLU A 31 4.34 16.82 10.07
CA GLU A 31 3.58 17.28 8.90
C GLU A 31 2.40 16.35 8.60
N ALA A 32 2.64 15.03 8.54
CA ALA A 32 1.59 14.05 8.24
C ALA A 32 0.51 13.97 9.34
N VAL A 33 0.91 13.94 10.62
CA VAL A 33 -0.02 13.88 11.75
C VAL A 33 -0.76 15.21 11.90
N GLY A 34 -0.08 16.34 11.74
CA GLY A 34 -0.72 17.65 11.75
C GLY A 34 -1.81 17.77 10.69
N ASN A 35 -1.53 17.30 9.46
CA ASN A 35 -2.52 17.25 8.38
C ASN A 35 -3.70 16.33 8.73
N ALA A 36 -3.45 15.15 9.32
CA ALA A 36 -4.50 14.21 9.69
C ALA A 36 -5.40 14.72 10.84
N LEU A 37 -4.82 15.37 11.85
CA LEU A 37 -5.56 15.99 12.95
C LEU A 37 -6.38 17.18 12.45
N GLN A 38 -5.81 18.00 11.57
CA GLN A 38 -6.53 19.11 10.94
C GLN A 38 -7.70 18.62 10.09
N ASP A 39 -7.49 17.57 9.28
CA ASP A 39 -8.56 16.95 8.49
C ASP A 39 -9.64 16.34 9.39
N ALA A 40 -9.27 15.73 10.54
CA ALA A 40 -10.22 15.21 11.52
C ALA A 40 -11.00 16.30 12.28
N GLY A 41 -10.41 17.48 12.48
CA GLY A 41 -10.93 18.47 13.43
C GLY A 41 -10.76 18.07 14.90
N VAL A 42 -9.76 17.21 15.19
CA VAL A 42 -9.52 16.60 16.51
C VAL A 42 -8.19 17.10 17.08
N ALA A 43 -8.14 17.36 18.38
CA ALA A 43 -6.90 17.76 19.04
C ALA A 43 -6.02 16.54 19.34
N TYR A 44 -4.68 16.72 19.35
CA TYR A 44 -3.77 15.62 19.70
C TYR A 44 -4.00 15.08 21.12
N ASP A 45 -4.48 15.92 22.03
CA ASP A 45 -4.81 15.53 23.42
C ASP A 45 -5.96 14.52 23.52
N GLU A 46 -6.74 14.34 22.44
CA GLU A 46 -7.82 13.37 22.36
C GLU A 46 -7.36 12.02 21.82
N ILE A 47 -6.14 11.92 21.29
CA ILE A 47 -5.57 10.63 20.88
C ILE A 47 -5.23 9.83 22.13
N GLU A 48 -5.76 8.62 22.25
CA GLU A 48 -5.56 7.77 23.42
C GLU A 48 -4.47 6.71 23.21
N MET A 49 -4.21 6.33 21.95
CA MET A 49 -3.17 5.37 21.58
C MET A 49 -2.57 5.71 20.20
N ALA A 50 -1.29 5.42 20.01
CA ALA A 50 -0.65 5.56 18.70
C ALA A 50 0.12 4.30 18.29
N TYR A 51 -0.02 3.92 17.02
CA TYR A 51 0.74 2.87 16.35
C TYR A 51 1.56 3.49 15.23
N ALA A 52 2.88 3.42 15.34
CA ALA A 52 3.82 4.07 14.42
C ALA A 52 4.62 3.01 13.64
N GLY A 53 4.60 3.09 12.31
CA GLY A 53 5.26 2.17 11.41
C GLY A 53 6.57 2.74 10.85
N SER A 54 7.67 2.00 10.97
CA SER A 54 8.93 2.24 10.23
C SER A 54 9.71 0.95 10.02
N MET A 55 10.28 0.77 8.83
CA MET A 55 11.14 -0.37 8.50
C MET A 55 12.60 -0.15 8.93
N TYR A 56 13.09 1.10 8.91
CA TYR A 56 14.50 1.41 9.15
C TYR A 56 14.78 2.02 10.53
N GLY A 57 14.02 1.58 11.54
CA GLY A 57 14.33 1.84 12.94
C GLY A 57 13.94 3.23 13.45
N SER A 58 13.05 3.95 12.75
CA SER A 58 12.49 5.19 13.28
C SER A 58 11.53 4.86 14.43
N MET A 59 11.79 5.42 15.62
CA MET A 59 10.98 5.16 16.81
C MET A 59 9.74 6.07 16.83
N GLY A 60 8.56 5.48 16.95
CA GLY A 60 7.28 6.19 17.00
C GLY A 60 7.18 7.22 18.10
N GLN A 61 7.70 6.90 19.30
CA GLN A 61 7.73 7.83 20.43
C GLN A 61 8.46 9.12 20.04
N ARG A 62 9.67 8.96 19.48
CA ARG A 62 10.49 10.10 19.08
C ARG A 62 9.84 10.87 17.93
N ALA A 63 9.17 10.20 17.00
CA ALA A 63 8.50 10.85 15.89
C ALA A 63 7.37 11.81 16.32
N LEU A 64 6.65 11.46 17.40
CA LEU A 64 5.47 12.21 17.85
C LEU A 64 5.77 13.39 18.79
N TYR A 65 6.98 13.52 19.34
CA TYR A 65 7.32 14.59 20.29
C TYR A 65 7.06 16.00 19.74
N GLU A 66 7.18 16.17 18.42
CA GLU A 66 7.02 17.47 17.76
C GLU A 66 5.54 17.78 17.46
N THR A 67 4.66 16.79 17.68
CA THR A 67 3.20 16.90 17.65
C THR A 67 2.64 17.08 19.07
N GLY A 68 3.04 16.23 20.01
CA GLY A 68 2.63 16.33 21.42
C GLY A 68 3.16 15.21 22.31
N MET A 69 3.20 15.47 23.62
CA MET A 69 3.75 14.58 24.65
C MET A 69 2.73 14.33 25.78
N THR A 70 1.63 13.64 25.46
CA THR A 70 0.48 13.43 26.36
C THR A 70 0.63 12.21 27.29
N GLY A 71 1.68 11.40 27.11
CA GLY A 71 1.92 10.19 27.90
C GLY A 71 1.15 8.95 27.40
N ILE A 72 0.46 9.06 26.27
CA ILE A 72 -0.27 7.95 25.64
C ILE A 72 0.69 6.80 25.24
N PRO A 73 0.22 5.54 25.22
CA PRO A 73 1.01 4.45 24.69
C PRO A 73 1.29 4.66 23.20
N VAL A 74 2.57 4.56 22.84
CA VAL A 74 3.04 4.61 21.45
C VAL A 74 3.83 3.34 21.16
N MET A 75 3.37 2.55 20.19
CA MET A 75 4.03 1.31 19.78
C MET A 75 4.63 1.45 18.40
N THR A 76 5.91 1.09 18.25
CA THR A 76 6.56 1.02 16.94
C THR A 76 6.36 -0.37 16.35
N VAL A 77 5.92 -0.45 15.10
CA VAL A 77 5.59 -1.71 14.41
C VAL A 77 6.26 -1.79 13.05
N GLN A 78 6.52 -3.02 12.60
CA GLN A 78 7.23 -3.30 11.36
C GLN A 78 6.72 -4.61 10.75
N ASN A 79 6.43 -4.58 9.45
CA ASN A 79 6.01 -5.71 8.63
C ASN A 79 6.43 -5.47 7.16
N ALA A 80 7.73 -5.25 6.94
CA ALA A 80 8.27 -4.92 5.62
C ALA A 80 7.48 -3.76 4.95
N CYS A 81 7.15 -3.88 3.67
CA CYS A 81 6.39 -2.88 2.93
C CYS A 81 4.91 -2.74 3.40
N ALA A 82 4.40 -3.67 4.23
CA ALA A 82 3.06 -3.61 4.82
C ALA A 82 3.01 -2.91 6.19
N THR A 83 4.10 -2.25 6.59
CA THR A 83 4.27 -1.60 7.89
C THR A 83 3.19 -0.55 8.18
N GLY A 84 2.89 0.35 7.23
CA GLY A 84 1.85 1.37 7.42
C GLY A 84 0.45 0.79 7.60
N SER A 85 0.10 -0.23 6.80
CA SER A 85 -1.19 -0.92 6.95
C SER A 85 -1.27 -1.73 8.25
N SER A 86 -0.14 -2.21 8.76
CA SER A 86 -0.07 -2.89 10.06
C SER A 86 -0.32 -1.92 11.21
N ALA A 87 0.19 -0.69 11.13
CA ALA A 87 -0.15 0.37 12.07
C ALA A 87 -1.65 0.71 12.03
N LEU A 88 -2.22 0.84 10.84
CA LEU A 88 -3.68 1.05 10.67
C LEU A 88 -4.51 -0.10 11.23
N PHE A 89 -4.10 -1.34 10.98
CA PHE A 89 -4.76 -2.53 11.51
C PHE A 89 -4.80 -2.51 13.04
N LEU A 90 -3.68 -2.19 13.69
CA LEU A 90 -3.61 -2.15 15.14
C LEU A 90 -4.42 -0.98 15.74
N ALA A 91 -4.38 0.20 15.13
CA ALA A 91 -5.23 1.33 15.52
C ALA A 91 -6.72 0.95 15.44
N ARG A 92 -7.14 0.32 14.33
CA ARG A 92 -8.50 -0.24 14.19
C ARG A 92 -8.79 -1.27 15.28
N GLN A 93 -7.88 -2.19 15.57
CA GLN A 93 -8.12 -3.24 16.57
C GLN A 93 -8.26 -2.66 17.98
N ALA A 94 -7.51 -1.62 18.34
CA ALA A 94 -7.67 -0.92 19.61
C ALA A 94 -9.06 -0.30 19.73
N VAL A 95 -9.53 0.40 18.69
CA VAL A 95 -10.85 1.03 18.66
C VAL A 95 -11.98 0.01 18.65
N ARG A 96 -11.90 -0.97 17.75
CA ARG A 96 -12.88 -2.04 17.59
C ARG A 96 -13.03 -2.87 18.87
N GLY A 97 -11.93 -3.04 19.61
CA GLY A 97 -11.87 -3.74 20.88
C GLY A 97 -12.29 -2.90 22.10
N GLY A 98 -12.55 -1.60 21.93
CA GLY A 98 -12.91 -0.68 23.00
C GLY A 98 -11.75 -0.35 23.94
N LEU A 99 -10.50 -0.51 23.49
CA LEU A 99 -9.30 -0.08 24.22
C LEU A 99 -9.04 1.42 24.08
N ALA A 100 -9.55 2.02 23.00
CA ALA A 100 -9.52 3.45 22.74
C ALA A 100 -10.79 3.86 21.96
N ASP A 101 -11.25 5.09 22.09
CA ASP A 101 -12.23 5.71 21.20
C ASP A 101 -11.57 6.51 20.09
N CYS A 102 -10.33 6.95 20.27
CA CYS A 102 -9.57 7.70 19.28
C CYS A 102 -8.10 7.25 19.25
N ALA A 103 -7.67 6.69 18.12
CA ALA A 103 -6.33 6.14 17.92
C ALA A 103 -5.65 6.71 16.68
N LEU A 104 -4.34 6.91 16.76
CA LEU A 104 -3.51 7.39 15.66
C LEU A 104 -2.74 6.22 15.02
N ALA A 105 -2.82 6.11 13.70
CA ALA A 105 -1.90 5.33 12.91
C ALA A 105 -0.94 6.27 12.19
N LEU A 106 0.37 6.10 12.38
CA LEU A 106 1.43 6.85 11.73
C LEU A 106 2.34 5.89 10.97
N GLY A 107 2.79 6.27 9.79
CA GLY A 107 3.78 5.55 9.02
C GLY A 107 4.80 6.53 8.45
N MET A 108 6.08 6.19 8.51
CA MET A 108 7.16 7.07 8.08
C MET A 108 8.35 6.27 7.57
N GLU A 109 9.08 6.83 6.61
CA GLU A 109 10.38 6.30 6.24
C GLU A 109 11.33 7.40 5.79
N LYS A 110 12.57 7.32 6.27
CA LYS A 110 13.72 8.04 5.71
C LYS A 110 14.64 7.01 5.04
N MET A 111 14.68 7.04 3.72
CA MET A 111 15.35 6.03 2.91
C MET A 111 16.69 6.52 2.37
N LYS A 112 17.38 5.64 1.66
CA LYS A 112 18.57 5.97 0.86
C LYS A 112 18.24 5.84 -0.62
N LYS A 113 19.03 6.50 -1.48
CA LYS A 113 18.97 6.30 -2.93
C LYS A 113 19.47 4.90 -3.28
N GLY A 114 18.81 4.24 -4.24
CA GLY A 114 19.21 2.93 -4.76
C GLY A 114 18.16 1.85 -4.53
N SER A 115 18.42 0.63 -5.03
CA SER A 115 17.51 -0.50 -4.87
C SER A 115 17.45 -1.00 -3.42
N LEU A 116 16.28 -1.50 -3.03
CA LEU A 116 16.10 -2.21 -1.76
C LEU A 116 16.95 -3.48 -1.73
N GLY A 117 17.73 -3.65 -0.67
CA GLY A 117 18.45 -4.89 -0.39
C GLY A 117 17.55 -5.94 0.27
N ALA A 118 17.97 -7.20 0.23
CA ALA A 118 17.28 -8.33 0.86
C ALA A 118 17.60 -8.51 2.37
N GLY A 119 18.22 -7.52 3.01
CA GLY A 119 18.67 -7.65 4.41
C GLY A 119 19.79 -8.68 4.60
N MET A 120 20.61 -8.92 3.57
CA MET A 120 21.60 -10.01 3.49
C MET A 120 22.94 -9.75 4.21
N GLU A 121 23.06 -8.68 5.01
CA GLU A 121 24.34 -8.38 5.67
C GLU A 121 24.53 -9.24 6.93
N GLY A 122 25.34 -10.30 6.80
CA GLY A 122 25.96 -10.99 7.93
C GLY A 122 25.19 -12.16 8.55
N SER A 123 23.95 -12.44 8.12
CA SER A 123 23.14 -13.59 8.59
C SER A 123 22.69 -14.47 7.43
N LYS A 124 22.65 -15.79 7.66
CA LYS A 124 22.03 -16.75 6.72
C LYS A 124 20.50 -16.75 6.85
N VAL A 125 19.97 -16.31 7.99
CA VAL A 125 18.53 -16.13 8.23
C VAL A 125 18.19 -14.68 7.91
N THR A 126 17.31 -14.48 6.93
CA THR A 126 16.81 -13.16 6.50
C THR A 126 15.28 -13.19 6.50
N ILE A 127 14.63 -12.04 6.36
CA ILE A 127 13.16 -11.98 6.27
C ILE A 127 12.59 -12.67 5.02
N ILE A 128 13.43 -13.03 4.05
CA ILE A 128 13.02 -13.64 2.77
C ILE A 128 13.84 -14.89 2.40
N ASP A 129 14.53 -15.53 3.34
CA ASP A 129 15.39 -16.69 3.04
C ASP A 129 14.59 -17.90 2.49
N HIS A 130 13.41 -18.17 3.04
CA HIS A 130 12.47 -19.15 2.51
C HIS A 130 11.98 -18.79 1.10
N HIS A 131 11.65 -17.52 0.87
CA HIS A 131 11.22 -17.00 -0.43
C HIS A 131 12.31 -17.20 -1.48
N LEU A 132 13.55 -16.83 -1.17
CA LEU A 132 14.70 -17.01 -2.06
C LEU A 132 14.97 -18.50 -2.31
N THR A 133 14.88 -19.35 -1.28
CA THR A 133 15.08 -20.80 -1.43
C THR A 133 14.06 -21.40 -2.41
N SER A 134 12.78 -21.07 -2.26
CA SER A 134 11.73 -21.57 -3.15
C SER A 134 11.87 -21.03 -4.57
N MET A 135 12.16 -19.73 -4.72
CA MET A 135 12.35 -19.13 -6.04
C MET A 135 13.55 -19.68 -6.79
N THR A 136 14.69 -19.85 -6.12
CA THR A 136 15.92 -20.40 -6.72
C THR A 136 15.82 -21.89 -7.04
N ALA A 137 14.87 -22.61 -6.44
CA ALA A 137 14.54 -23.98 -6.82
C ALA A 137 13.68 -24.06 -8.11
N GLY A 138 12.90 -23.02 -8.40
CA GLY A 138 12.02 -22.95 -9.57
C GLY A 138 12.64 -22.25 -10.79
N ARG A 139 13.60 -21.34 -10.59
CA ARG A 139 14.23 -20.56 -11.66
C ARG A 139 15.69 -20.19 -11.31
N GLU A 140 16.52 -20.02 -12.33
CA GLU A 140 17.87 -19.46 -12.18
C GLU A 140 17.86 -18.08 -11.49
N TRP A 141 18.86 -17.85 -10.65
CA TRP A 141 19.04 -16.63 -9.88
C TRP A 141 20.36 -15.93 -10.23
N GLU A 142 20.30 -14.63 -10.46
CA GLU A 142 21.43 -13.82 -10.92
C GLU A 142 22.01 -13.03 -9.75
N MET A 143 23.12 -13.50 -9.20
CA MET A 143 23.72 -12.94 -7.97
C MET A 143 24.17 -11.47 -8.10
N ASP A 144 24.36 -10.96 -9.33
CA ASP A 144 24.72 -9.57 -9.62
C ASP A 144 23.51 -8.62 -9.72
N LYS A 145 22.28 -9.15 -9.69
CA LYS A 145 21.05 -8.36 -9.78
C LYS A 145 20.49 -8.02 -8.41
N ALA A 146 19.73 -6.93 -8.35
CA ALA A 146 19.01 -6.56 -7.14
C ALA A 146 17.90 -7.60 -6.88
N PRO A 147 17.74 -8.07 -5.62
CA PRO A 147 16.87 -9.20 -5.31
C PRO A 147 15.39 -8.88 -5.57
N MET A 148 14.90 -7.70 -5.17
CA MET A 148 13.47 -7.38 -5.28
C MET A 148 12.99 -7.32 -6.75
N PRO A 149 13.64 -6.57 -7.68
CA PRO A 149 13.25 -6.61 -9.09
C PRO A 149 13.31 -8.01 -9.69
N GLN A 150 14.30 -8.83 -9.29
CA GLN A 150 14.42 -10.20 -9.76
C GLN A 150 13.25 -11.07 -9.29
N MET A 151 12.82 -10.94 -8.04
CA MET A 151 11.70 -11.71 -7.50
C MET A 151 10.39 -11.44 -8.26
N PHE A 152 10.03 -10.16 -8.40
CA PHE A 152 8.78 -9.79 -9.08
C PHE A 152 8.87 -9.94 -10.60
N GLY A 153 10.03 -9.73 -11.20
CA GLY A 153 10.23 -10.01 -12.63
C GLY A 153 10.12 -11.50 -12.94
N ASN A 154 10.63 -12.38 -12.07
CA ASN A 154 10.46 -13.82 -12.20
C ASN A 154 8.99 -14.26 -12.10
N ALA A 155 8.19 -13.62 -11.24
CA ALA A 155 6.74 -13.83 -11.21
C ALA A 155 6.07 -13.39 -12.52
N GLY A 156 6.49 -12.25 -13.09
CA GLY A 156 6.06 -11.82 -14.42
C GLY A 156 6.43 -12.83 -15.51
N ARG A 157 7.68 -13.30 -15.54
CA ARG A 157 8.15 -14.32 -16.49
C ARG A 157 7.39 -15.63 -16.39
N GLU A 158 7.13 -16.11 -15.18
CA GLU A 158 6.28 -17.29 -14.99
C GLU A 158 4.87 -17.07 -15.53
N HIS A 159 4.27 -15.90 -15.31
CA HIS A 159 2.95 -15.59 -15.86
C HIS A 159 2.97 -15.55 -17.40
N MET A 160 4.01 -14.98 -18.02
CA MET A 160 4.18 -15.00 -19.48
C MET A 160 4.28 -16.44 -20.02
N GLU A 161 5.09 -17.27 -19.37
CA GLU A 161 5.32 -18.67 -19.75
C GLU A 161 4.07 -19.55 -19.61
N LYS A 162 3.28 -19.35 -18.53
CA LYS A 162 2.09 -20.17 -18.24
C LYS A 162 0.83 -19.69 -18.96
N TYR A 163 0.63 -18.38 -19.06
CA TYR A 163 -0.67 -17.81 -19.40
C TYR A 163 -0.64 -16.84 -20.59
N GLY A 164 0.54 -16.58 -21.16
CA GLY A 164 0.65 -15.80 -22.41
C GLY A 164 0.54 -14.29 -22.23
N SER A 165 0.72 -13.75 -21.02
CA SER A 165 0.98 -12.31 -20.86
C SER A 165 2.25 -11.93 -21.63
N THR A 166 2.39 -10.63 -21.93
CA THR A 166 3.51 -10.11 -22.72
C THR A 166 4.20 -8.96 -21.97
N PRO A 167 5.45 -8.62 -22.32
CA PRO A 167 6.13 -7.43 -21.80
C PRO A 167 5.31 -6.14 -21.94
N ASP A 168 4.50 -6.04 -23.00
CA ASP A 168 3.65 -4.89 -23.28
C ASP A 168 2.55 -4.70 -22.23
N HIS A 169 2.00 -5.79 -21.68
CA HIS A 169 1.00 -5.69 -20.60
C HIS A 169 1.60 -5.06 -19.33
N TYR A 170 2.84 -5.44 -18.98
CA TYR A 170 3.55 -4.87 -17.83
C TYR A 170 3.95 -3.41 -18.07
N ALA A 171 4.39 -3.08 -19.29
CA ALA A 171 4.70 -1.70 -19.66
C ALA A 171 3.46 -0.79 -19.62
N TRP A 172 2.29 -1.31 -20.04
CA TRP A 172 1.02 -0.58 -19.96
C TRP A 172 0.64 -0.25 -18.51
N ILE A 173 0.83 -1.19 -17.58
CA ILE A 173 0.61 -0.94 -16.15
C ILE A 173 1.54 0.18 -15.64
N GLY A 174 2.83 0.15 -16.01
CA GLY A 174 3.76 1.22 -15.69
C GLY A 174 3.28 2.58 -16.24
N TRP A 175 2.89 2.62 -17.51
CA TRP A 175 2.34 3.82 -18.16
C TRP A 175 1.09 4.35 -17.45
N LYS A 176 0.12 3.50 -17.16
CA LYS A 176 -1.13 3.86 -16.47
C LYS A 176 -0.84 4.55 -15.14
N ASN A 177 0.06 3.99 -14.33
CA ASN A 177 0.43 4.57 -13.04
C ASN A 177 1.07 5.96 -13.18
N HIS A 178 1.98 6.18 -14.13
CA HIS A 178 2.51 7.53 -14.39
C HIS A 178 1.45 8.49 -14.94
N LYS A 179 0.54 8.02 -15.79
CA LYS A 179 -0.57 8.85 -16.27
C LYS A 179 -1.47 9.33 -15.13
N HIS A 180 -1.78 8.46 -14.17
CA HIS A 180 -2.57 8.82 -13.00
C HIS A 180 -1.82 9.80 -12.07
N SER A 181 -0.49 9.67 -11.95
CA SER A 181 0.29 10.46 -11.00
C SER A 181 0.41 11.94 -11.34
N VAL A 182 0.20 12.34 -12.61
CA VAL A 182 0.17 13.75 -13.06
C VAL A 182 -0.83 14.58 -12.24
N ASN A 183 -1.93 13.96 -11.81
CA ASN A 183 -2.99 14.60 -11.02
C ASN A 183 -2.75 14.51 -9.50
N ASN A 184 -1.62 13.95 -9.05
CA ASN A 184 -1.31 13.76 -7.64
C ASN A 184 -0.22 14.73 -7.15
N PRO A 185 -0.56 15.79 -6.38
CA PRO A 185 0.45 16.71 -5.86
C PRO A 185 1.42 16.07 -4.86
N TYR A 186 1.04 14.94 -4.26
CA TYR A 186 1.86 14.20 -3.30
C TYR A 186 2.83 13.20 -3.95
N ALA A 187 2.71 12.94 -5.27
CA ALA A 187 3.56 12.00 -5.96
C ALA A 187 4.98 12.55 -6.18
N GLN A 188 5.98 11.69 -6.01
CA GLN A 188 7.38 12.00 -6.32
C GLN A 188 7.55 12.31 -7.82
N PHE A 189 6.89 11.54 -8.68
CA PHE A 189 6.87 11.77 -10.13
C PHE A 189 5.47 12.18 -10.59
N GLN A 190 5.38 13.36 -11.20
CA GLN A 190 4.17 13.90 -11.84
C GLN A 190 4.39 14.10 -13.34
N THR A 191 5.39 13.39 -13.89
CA THR A 191 5.76 13.45 -15.31
C THR A 191 4.90 12.47 -16.09
N GLU A 192 4.23 12.96 -17.14
CA GLU A 192 3.57 12.09 -18.11
C GLU A 192 4.61 11.44 -19.03
N TYR A 193 4.51 10.13 -19.22
CA TYR A 193 5.33 9.35 -20.14
C TYR A 193 4.44 8.74 -21.22
N SER A 194 4.94 8.60 -22.44
CA SER A 194 4.29 7.75 -23.44
C SER A 194 4.50 6.27 -23.09
N LEU A 195 3.66 5.39 -23.64
CA LEU A 195 3.85 3.94 -23.48
C LEU A 195 5.22 3.49 -24.02
N ASP A 196 5.67 4.08 -25.12
CA ASP A 196 6.98 3.79 -25.71
C ASP A 196 8.14 4.26 -24.82
N ASP A 197 7.99 5.36 -24.08
CA ASP A 197 9.00 5.77 -23.08
C ASP A 197 9.15 4.70 -21.98
N VAL A 198 8.04 4.12 -21.52
CA VAL A 198 8.06 3.05 -20.51
C VAL A 198 8.70 1.78 -21.06
N LYS A 199 8.37 1.38 -22.29
CA LYS A 199 8.95 0.22 -22.97
C LYS A 199 10.46 0.36 -23.22
N ASN A 200 10.91 1.56 -23.60
CA ASN A 200 12.31 1.83 -23.96
C ASN A 200 13.18 2.29 -22.77
N ALA A 201 12.59 2.47 -21.58
CA ALA A 201 13.36 2.80 -20.38
C ALA A 201 14.39 1.71 -20.05
N PRO A 202 15.50 2.03 -19.36
CA PRO A 202 16.53 1.05 -19.03
C PRO A 202 15.97 -0.18 -18.34
N MET A 203 16.28 -1.37 -18.88
CA MET A 203 15.89 -2.65 -18.28
C MET A 203 16.56 -2.81 -16.90
N ILE A 204 15.78 -3.11 -15.87
CA ILE A 204 16.30 -3.44 -14.53
C ILE A 204 16.46 -4.94 -14.39
N PHE A 205 15.39 -5.68 -14.72
CA PHE A 205 15.36 -7.14 -14.77
C PHE A 205 14.14 -7.55 -15.58
N ASP A 206 14.29 -8.44 -16.56
CA ASP A 206 13.22 -8.81 -17.49
C ASP A 206 11.94 -9.29 -16.77
N PRO A 207 10.73 -8.78 -17.13
CA PRO A 207 10.39 -7.82 -18.19
C PRO A 207 10.35 -6.34 -17.74
N LEU A 208 10.89 -6.04 -16.56
CA LEU A 208 10.74 -4.77 -15.85
C LEU A 208 11.79 -3.74 -16.26
N THR A 209 11.32 -2.68 -16.93
CA THR A 209 12.09 -1.46 -17.16
C THR A 209 12.05 -0.54 -15.94
N LYS A 210 12.94 0.45 -15.89
CA LYS A 210 13.05 1.40 -14.77
C LYS A 210 11.74 2.13 -14.46
N LEU A 211 10.93 2.45 -15.47
CA LEU A 211 9.64 3.13 -15.29
C LEU A 211 8.51 2.18 -14.84
N GLN A 212 8.79 0.89 -14.69
CA GLN A 212 7.90 -0.13 -14.13
C GLN A 212 8.26 -0.50 -12.68
N CYS A 213 9.25 0.18 -12.08
CA CYS A 213 9.75 -0.08 -10.73
C CYS A 213 9.51 1.13 -9.83
N SER A 214 8.95 0.92 -8.64
CA SER A 214 8.80 2.01 -7.65
C SER A 214 10.15 2.59 -7.24
N PRO A 215 10.29 3.93 -7.10
CA PRO A 215 11.50 4.53 -6.56
C PRO A 215 11.53 4.41 -5.03
N THR A 216 12.72 4.51 -4.45
CA THR A 216 12.83 4.82 -3.01
C THR A 216 12.43 6.27 -2.76
N SER A 217 11.78 6.51 -1.63
CA SER A 217 11.20 7.80 -1.28
C SER A 217 11.27 8.04 0.24
N ASP A 218 11.46 9.29 0.62
CA ASP A 218 11.22 9.78 1.98
C ASP A 218 9.76 10.25 2.07
N GLY A 219 9.12 10.01 3.21
CA GLY A 219 7.80 10.55 3.48
C GLY A 219 7.10 9.94 4.70
N ALA A 220 5.99 10.56 5.09
CA ALA A 220 5.11 10.07 6.14
C ALA A 220 3.63 10.19 5.74
N ALA A 221 2.79 9.34 6.34
CA ALA A 221 1.34 9.40 6.24
C ALA A 221 0.72 8.96 7.58
N ALA A 222 -0.47 9.49 7.88
CA ALA A 222 -1.17 9.25 9.13
C ALA A 222 -2.69 9.19 8.92
N ALA A 223 -3.37 8.46 9.81
CA ALA A 223 -4.81 8.36 9.88
C ALA A 223 -5.30 8.37 11.33
N VAL A 224 -6.39 9.11 11.58
CA VAL A 224 -7.10 9.13 12.86
C VAL A 224 -8.28 8.17 12.75
N VAL A 225 -8.24 7.11 13.57
CA VAL A 225 -9.26 6.06 13.61
C VAL A 225 -10.06 6.21 14.90
N VAL A 226 -11.38 6.24 14.79
CA VAL A 226 -12.27 6.51 15.92
C VAL A 226 -13.44 5.53 16.01
N SER A 227 -14.04 5.45 17.20
CA SER A 227 -15.25 4.66 17.46
C SER A 227 -16.51 5.39 16.96
N GLU A 228 -17.60 4.64 16.76
CA GLU A 228 -18.91 5.24 16.43
C GLU A 228 -19.35 6.27 17.47
N ARG A 229 -19.14 5.98 18.76
CA ARG A 229 -19.43 6.91 19.85
C ARG A 229 -18.68 8.23 19.69
N PHE A 230 -17.40 8.17 19.33
CA PHE A 230 -16.62 9.38 19.11
C PHE A 230 -17.13 10.17 17.90
N VAL A 231 -17.56 9.48 16.84
CA VAL A 231 -18.21 10.14 15.68
C VAL A 231 -19.50 10.86 16.12
N ASP A 232 -20.32 10.24 16.97
CA ASP A 232 -21.55 10.83 17.52
C ASP A 232 -21.27 12.04 18.43
N GLU A 233 -20.31 11.91 19.35
CA GLU A 233 -19.98 12.94 20.34
C GLU A 233 -19.35 14.19 19.70
N HIS A 234 -18.66 14.02 18.58
CA HIS A 234 -17.94 15.09 17.86
C HIS A 234 -18.59 15.53 16.55
N ASP A 235 -19.78 15.01 16.21
CA ASP A 235 -20.53 15.35 15.00
C ASP A 235 -19.71 15.15 13.70
N LEU A 236 -19.04 13.99 13.57
CA LEU A 236 -18.08 13.71 12.47
C LEU A 236 -18.67 12.84 11.34
N TRP A 237 -19.98 12.58 11.34
CA TRP A 237 -20.63 11.66 10.39
C TRP A 237 -20.41 12.04 8.93
N ASP A 238 -20.39 13.33 8.60
CA ASP A 238 -20.21 13.84 7.23
C ASP A 238 -18.83 13.51 6.62
N GLN A 239 -17.84 13.22 7.46
CA GLN A 239 -16.49 12.87 7.01
C GLN A 239 -16.07 11.45 7.40
N ALA A 240 -16.82 10.76 8.23
CA ALA A 240 -16.47 9.42 8.66
C ALA A 240 -16.45 8.43 7.48
N VAL A 241 -15.33 7.71 7.33
CA VAL A 241 -15.20 6.59 6.38
C VAL A 241 -15.02 5.31 7.17
N GLU A 242 -15.99 4.41 7.08
CA GLU A 242 -15.98 3.15 7.82
C GLU A 242 -14.92 2.19 7.28
N ILE A 243 -14.12 1.60 8.18
CA ILE A 243 -13.25 0.46 7.88
C ILE A 243 -14.07 -0.83 8.01
N ALA A 244 -14.92 -1.08 7.01
CA ALA A 244 -15.89 -2.18 6.98
C ALA A 244 -15.22 -3.56 7.03
N GLY A 245 -14.04 -3.68 6.44
CA GLY A 245 -13.22 -4.90 6.48
C GLY A 245 -11.74 -4.56 6.61
N HIS A 246 -11.00 -5.33 7.41
CA HIS A 246 -9.54 -5.23 7.43
C HIS A 246 -8.97 -6.57 7.93
N HIS A 247 -8.12 -7.20 7.12
CA HIS A 247 -7.44 -8.44 7.46
C HIS A 247 -5.96 -8.39 7.08
N ILE A 248 -5.12 -8.98 7.93
CA ILE A 248 -3.72 -9.26 7.61
C ILE A 248 -3.57 -10.78 7.49
N ALA A 249 -3.08 -11.24 6.34
CA ALA A 249 -2.67 -12.62 6.12
C ALA A 249 -1.16 -12.72 6.06
N THR A 250 -0.63 -13.89 6.42
CA THR A 250 0.79 -14.23 6.31
C THR A 250 0.99 -15.45 5.42
N ASP A 251 2.24 -15.77 5.09
CA ASP A 251 2.59 -16.96 4.34
C ASP A 251 2.01 -18.25 4.95
N THR A 252 1.68 -19.20 4.07
CA THR A 252 1.28 -20.56 4.44
C THR A 252 2.23 -21.56 3.78
N LEU A 253 2.05 -22.86 4.06
CA LEU A 253 2.82 -23.88 3.34
C LEU A 253 2.62 -23.83 1.83
N GLU A 254 1.44 -23.38 1.36
CA GLU A 254 1.12 -23.23 -0.07
C GLU A 254 2.00 -22.17 -0.73
N SER A 255 2.45 -21.14 0.00
CA SER A 255 3.34 -20.07 -0.53
C SER A 255 4.64 -20.61 -1.11
N PHE A 256 5.08 -21.80 -0.67
CA PHE A 256 6.38 -22.39 -1.01
C PHE A 256 6.27 -23.81 -1.57
N ALA A 257 5.06 -24.31 -1.83
CA ALA A 257 4.83 -25.74 -2.11
C ALA A 257 5.25 -26.17 -3.52
N ASP A 258 5.16 -25.28 -4.50
CA ASP A 258 5.33 -25.59 -5.93
C ASP A 258 6.50 -24.84 -6.59
N ASN A 259 7.29 -24.10 -5.81
CA ASN A 259 8.36 -23.22 -6.30
C ASN A 259 7.90 -22.19 -7.34
N SER A 260 6.61 -21.82 -7.33
CA SER A 260 6.07 -20.76 -8.16
C SER A 260 6.60 -19.40 -7.69
N SER A 261 7.21 -18.65 -8.60
CA SER A 261 7.57 -17.25 -8.37
C SER A 261 6.34 -16.38 -8.11
N ILE A 262 5.19 -16.67 -8.75
CA ILE A 262 3.91 -15.99 -8.49
C ILE A 262 3.44 -16.23 -7.05
N GLN A 263 3.51 -17.47 -6.55
CA GLN A 263 3.15 -17.76 -5.15
C GLN A 263 4.11 -17.11 -4.17
N VAL A 264 5.41 -17.20 -4.43
CA VAL A 264 6.47 -16.67 -3.56
C VAL A 264 6.38 -15.14 -3.41
N VAL A 265 5.92 -14.39 -4.41
CA VAL A 265 5.73 -12.94 -4.27
C VAL A 265 4.43 -12.54 -3.55
N GLY A 266 3.65 -13.53 -3.09
CA GLY A 266 2.54 -13.31 -2.16
C GLY A 266 1.14 -13.50 -2.74
N PHE A 267 0.98 -14.09 -3.93
CA PHE A 267 -0.33 -14.32 -4.55
C PHE A 267 -1.36 -14.97 -3.61
N GLY A 268 -1.01 -16.12 -3.01
CA GLY A 268 -1.89 -16.84 -2.09
C GLY A 268 -2.22 -16.04 -0.82
N VAL A 269 -1.26 -15.27 -0.32
CA VAL A 269 -1.41 -14.42 0.87
C VAL A 269 -2.35 -13.26 0.59
N SER A 270 -2.19 -12.58 -0.55
CA SER A 270 -3.08 -11.52 -1.04
C SER A 270 -4.50 -12.02 -1.24
N ARG A 271 -4.67 -13.19 -1.87
CA ARG A 271 -5.98 -13.82 -2.06
C ARG A 271 -6.68 -14.13 -0.74
N LEU A 272 -5.94 -14.64 0.24
CA LEU A 272 -6.49 -14.92 1.57
C LEU A 272 -6.91 -13.63 2.29
N ALA A 273 -6.06 -12.61 2.27
CA ALA A 273 -6.35 -11.31 2.90
C ALA A 273 -7.57 -10.65 2.26
N ALA A 274 -7.64 -10.63 0.93
CA ALA A 274 -8.73 -10.02 0.17
C ALA A 274 -10.07 -10.69 0.47
N ARG A 275 -10.14 -12.02 0.38
CA ARG A 275 -11.35 -12.77 0.74
C ARG A 275 -11.81 -12.44 2.16
N LYS A 276 -10.90 -12.51 3.14
CA LYS A 276 -11.25 -12.27 4.55
C LYS A 276 -11.70 -10.83 4.83
N ALA A 277 -11.12 -9.83 4.15
CA ALA A 277 -11.51 -8.44 4.31
C ALA A 277 -12.86 -8.15 3.64
N MET A 278 -13.08 -8.67 2.42
CA MET A 278 -14.36 -8.54 1.71
C MET A 278 -15.50 -9.29 2.42
N ASP A 279 -15.23 -10.49 2.98
CA ASP A 279 -16.18 -11.23 3.83
C ASP A 279 -16.60 -10.41 5.06
N GLN A 280 -15.65 -9.74 5.73
CA GLN A 280 -15.95 -8.86 6.87
C GLN A 280 -16.83 -7.67 6.46
N ALA A 281 -16.55 -7.09 5.29
CA ALA A 281 -17.27 -5.94 4.76
C ALA A 281 -18.59 -6.29 4.07
N GLN A 282 -18.87 -7.59 3.88
CA GLN A 282 -20.02 -8.13 3.14
C GLN A 282 -20.12 -7.55 1.73
N VAL A 283 -19.02 -7.59 0.99
CA VAL A 283 -18.93 -7.16 -0.41
C VAL A 283 -18.20 -8.22 -1.23
N SER A 284 -18.32 -8.12 -2.55
CA SER A 284 -17.50 -8.80 -3.54
C SER A 284 -16.59 -7.80 -4.26
N ILE A 285 -15.63 -8.30 -5.05
CA ILE A 285 -14.77 -7.44 -5.89
C ILE A 285 -15.58 -6.62 -6.92
N GLU A 286 -16.75 -7.12 -7.32
CA GLU A 286 -17.65 -6.43 -8.25
C GLU A 286 -18.37 -5.22 -7.64
N ASP A 287 -18.39 -5.13 -6.30
CA ASP A 287 -18.94 -3.97 -5.60
C ASP A 287 -17.88 -2.87 -5.41
N VAL A 288 -16.60 -3.16 -5.66
CA VAL A 288 -15.49 -2.22 -5.47
C VAL A 288 -15.39 -1.25 -6.65
N ASP A 289 -15.30 0.04 -6.38
CA ASP A 289 -15.22 1.09 -7.40
C ASP A 289 -13.78 1.58 -7.62
N VAL A 290 -13.00 1.70 -6.53
CA VAL A 290 -11.66 2.28 -6.52
C VAL A 290 -10.70 1.45 -5.69
N ILE A 291 -9.48 1.25 -6.21
CA ILE A 291 -8.48 0.37 -5.60
C ILE A 291 -7.16 1.11 -5.46
N GLU A 292 -6.52 1.03 -4.30
CA GLU A 292 -5.10 1.33 -4.13
C GLU A 292 -4.39 0.02 -3.74
N LEU A 293 -3.60 -0.51 -4.66
CA LEU A 293 -2.89 -1.78 -4.49
C LEU A 293 -1.37 -1.60 -4.48
N HIS A 294 -0.67 -2.67 -4.15
CA HIS A 294 0.78 -2.68 -3.95
C HIS A 294 1.58 -2.91 -5.26
N ASP A 295 1.64 -1.89 -6.12
CA ASP A 295 2.40 -1.90 -7.38
C ASP A 295 3.89 -1.57 -7.17
N CYS A 296 4.59 -2.26 -6.28
CA CYS A 296 6.05 -2.07 -6.15
C CYS A 296 6.78 -2.31 -7.49
N PHE A 297 6.24 -3.20 -8.31
CA PHE A 297 6.59 -3.43 -9.71
C PHE A 297 5.31 -3.71 -10.52
N SER A 298 5.31 -3.38 -11.82
CA SER A 298 4.17 -3.65 -12.72
C SER A 298 3.76 -5.13 -12.74
N ALA A 299 4.73 -6.05 -12.63
CA ALA A 299 4.45 -7.48 -12.52
C ALA A 299 3.63 -7.84 -11.27
N ASN A 300 3.85 -7.15 -10.14
CA ASN A 300 3.08 -7.40 -8.93
C ASN A 300 1.63 -6.94 -9.05
N GLU A 301 1.40 -5.79 -9.70
CA GLU A 301 0.04 -5.30 -9.97
C GLU A 301 -0.74 -6.28 -10.85
N LEU A 302 -0.12 -6.83 -11.90
CA LEU A 302 -0.78 -7.81 -12.79
C LEU A 302 -1.24 -9.07 -12.03
N VAL A 303 -0.34 -9.71 -11.27
CA VAL A 303 -0.71 -10.92 -10.51
C VAL A 303 -1.66 -10.60 -9.35
N THR A 304 -1.65 -9.36 -8.85
CA THR A 304 -2.57 -8.90 -7.81
C THR A 304 -4.00 -8.79 -8.33
N TYR A 305 -4.23 -8.43 -9.60
CA TYR A 305 -5.58 -8.41 -10.17
C TYR A 305 -6.30 -9.75 -9.97
N GLU A 306 -5.61 -10.84 -10.28
CA GLU A 306 -6.10 -12.20 -10.11
C GLU A 306 -6.21 -12.60 -8.64
N ALA A 307 -5.24 -12.22 -7.81
CA ALA A 307 -5.28 -12.51 -6.37
C ALA A 307 -6.47 -11.84 -5.68
N LEU A 308 -6.84 -10.63 -6.10
CA LEU A 308 -8.02 -9.91 -5.60
C LEU A 308 -9.34 -10.43 -6.18
N GLY A 309 -9.29 -11.29 -7.19
CA GLY A 309 -10.47 -11.85 -7.87
C GLY A 309 -11.04 -10.98 -8.98
N MET A 310 -10.32 -9.95 -9.44
CA MET A 310 -10.74 -9.07 -10.54
C MET A 310 -10.74 -9.79 -11.90
N ALA A 311 -9.97 -10.87 -12.00
CA ALA A 311 -9.92 -11.77 -13.13
C ALA A 311 -9.68 -13.20 -12.61
N GLU A 312 -10.04 -14.20 -13.42
CA GLU A 312 -9.64 -15.58 -13.19
C GLU A 312 -8.10 -15.73 -13.25
N VAL A 313 -7.57 -16.76 -12.61
CA VAL A 313 -6.11 -17.02 -12.59
C VAL A 313 -5.58 -17.20 -14.01
N GLY A 314 -4.54 -16.45 -14.35
CA GLY A 314 -3.94 -16.37 -15.68
C GLY A 314 -4.59 -15.35 -16.62
N GLU A 315 -5.72 -14.73 -16.24
CA GLU A 315 -6.46 -13.81 -17.09
C GLU A 315 -6.26 -12.33 -16.75
N GLY A 316 -5.40 -11.99 -15.79
CA GLY A 316 -5.16 -10.61 -15.34
C GLY A 316 -4.66 -9.68 -16.46
N HIS A 317 -3.98 -10.23 -17.47
CA HIS A 317 -3.56 -9.49 -18.65
C HIS A 317 -4.72 -9.04 -19.55
N LYS A 318 -5.85 -9.76 -19.56
CA LYS A 318 -7.03 -9.36 -20.33
C LYS A 318 -7.64 -8.05 -19.80
N LEU A 319 -7.52 -7.79 -18.50
CA LEU A 319 -7.92 -6.50 -17.93
C LEU A 319 -7.08 -5.34 -18.47
N VAL A 320 -5.83 -5.60 -18.87
CA VAL A 320 -4.97 -4.60 -19.53
C VAL A 320 -5.42 -4.39 -20.97
N ASP A 321 -5.71 -5.46 -21.71
CA ASP A 321 -6.22 -5.39 -23.09
C ASP A 321 -7.53 -4.59 -23.16
N ASP A 322 -8.43 -4.83 -22.20
CA ASP A 322 -9.72 -4.15 -22.08
C ASP A 322 -9.62 -2.76 -21.45
N GLN A 323 -8.42 -2.35 -21.02
CA GLN A 323 -8.18 -1.12 -20.25
C GLN A 323 -9.10 -0.98 -19.03
N ALA A 324 -9.41 -2.10 -18.39
CA ALA A 324 -10.40 -2.20 -17.33
C ALA A 324 -9.97 -1.58 -15.99
N THR A 325 -8.68 -1.25 -15.82
CA THR A 325 -8.10 -0.78 -14.54
C THR A 325 -7.73 0.71 -14.50
N THR A 326 -8.28 1.52 -15.42
CA THR A 326 -8.10 2.98 -15.47
C THR A 326 -9.44 3.71 -15.54
N TYR A 327 -9.42 5.05 -15.57
CA TYR A 327 -10.63 5.86 -15.72
C TYR A 327 -11.40 5.50 -16.99
N GLY A 328 -12.71 5.25 -16.84
CA GLY A 328 -13.58 4.74 -17.91
C GLY A 328 -13.61 3.21 -18.03
N GLY A 329 -12.72 2.50 -17.32
CA GLY A 329 -12.74 1.04 -17.18
C GLY A 329 -13.70 0.57 -16.08
N ARG A 330 -13.63 -0.73 -15.76
CA ARG A 330 -14.44 -1.37 -14.72
C ARG A 330 -14.04 -0.93 -13.31
N TRP A 331 -12.74 -0.81 -13.05
CA TRP A 331 -12.16 -0.35 -11.80
C TRP A 331 -11.18 0.78 -12.06
N VAL A 332 -11.09 1.76 -11.16
CA VAL A 332 -9.96 2.69 -11.16
C VAL A 332 -8.92 2.18 -10.18
N VAL A 333 -7.83 1.63 -10.70
CA VAL A 333 -6.70 1.13 -9.90
C VAL A 333 -5.61 2.18 -9.81
N ASN A 334 -5.16 2.43 -8.58
CA ASN A 334 -4.11 3.37 -8.22
C ASN A 334 -4.37 4.77 -8.80
N PRO A 335 -5.49 5.44 -8.49
CA PRO A 335 -5.75 6.80 -8.94
C PRO A 335 -4.66 7.79 -8.47
N SER A 336 -3.94 7.48 -7.39
CA SER A 336 -2.80 8.27 -6.91
C SER A 336 -1.54 8.16 -7.78
N GLY A 337 -1.52 7.25 -8.76
CA GLY A 337 -0.34 6.87 -9.53
C GLY A 337 0.48 5.74 -8.93
N GLY A 338 0.01 5.12 -7.84
CA GLY A 338 0.60 3.92 -7.28
C GLY A 338 2.03 4.12 -6.77
N LEU A 339 2.63 3.07 -6.23
CA LEU A 339 4.02 3.07 -5.76
C LEU A 339 4.99 3.36 -6.92
N ILE A 340 4.67 2.94 -8.16
CA ILE A 340 5.50 3.19 -9.35
C ILE A 340 5.82 4.68 -9.52
N SER A 341 4.85 5.56 -9.30
CA SER A 341 5.00 6.99 -9.57
C SER A 341 4.93 7.86 -8.32
N LYS A 342 4.05 7.53 -7.35
CA LYS A 342 3.93 8.25 -6.07
C LYS A 342 5.21 8.12 -5.26
N GLY A 343 5.86 6.97 -5.32
CA GLY A 343 7.01 6.62 -4.50
C GLY A 343 6.65 5.65 -3.38
N HIS A 344 7.67 5.02 -2.80
CA HIS A 344 7.49 3.90 -1.87
C HIS A 344 8.30 4.05 -0.57
N PRO A 345 7.97 5.03 0.31
CA PRO A 345 8.41 5.02 1.70
C PRO A 345 7.71 3.86 2.43
N LEU A 346 8.50 2.86 2.84
CA LEU A 346 7.98 1.55 3.28
C LEU A 346 6.98 1.68 4.44
N GLY A 347 7.34 2.41 5.49
CA GLY A 347 6.47 2.67 6.63
C GLY A 347 5.20 3.46 6.30
N ALA A 348 5.22 4.36 5.32
CA ALA A 348 4.13 5.30 5.04
C ALA A 348 3.15 4.83 3.94
N THR A 349 3.54 3.87 3.11
CA THR A 349 2.79 3.46 1.92
C THR A 349 1.35 3.05 2.22
N GLY A 350 1.14 2.15 3.20
CA GLY A 350 -0.20 1.71 3.56
C GLY A 350 -1.11 2.82 4.07
N LEU A 351 -0.56 3.84 4.73
CA LEU A 351 -1.34 4.97 5.22
C LEU A 351 -1.59 6.01 4.11
N ALA A 352 -0.70 6.13 3.14
CA ALA A 352 -0.95 6.94 1.94
C ALA A 352 -2.02 6.32 1.02
N GLN A 353 -2.11 4.98 0.97
CA GLN A 353 -3.22 4.30 0.31
C GLN A 353 -4.55 4.60 1.03
N CYS A 354 -4.57 4.47 2.36
CA CYS A 354 -5.73 4.83 3.19
C CYS A 354 -6.17 6.29 2.97
N ALA A 355 -5.22 7.22 2.91
CA ALA A 355 -5.49 8.63 2.65
C ALA A 355 -6.16 8.86 1.30
N GLU A 356 -5.62 8.29 0.21
CA GLU A 356 -6.23 8.41 -1.11
C GLU A 356 -7.64 7.84 -1.14
N LEU A 357 -7.86 6.62 -0.64
CA LEU A 357 -9.19 6.01 -0.65
C LEU A 357 -10.19 6.78 0.22
N THR A 358 -9.74 7.35 1.33
CA THR A 358 -10.57 8.24 2.18
C THR A 358 -10.97 9.50 1.42
N TRP A 359 -10.04 10.14 0.69
CA TRP A 359 -10.37 11.30 -0.14
C TRP A 359 -11.33 10.95 -1.28
N GLN A 360 -11.14 9.79 -1.92
CA GLN A 360 -12.02 9.31 -3.00
C GLN A 360 -13.46 9.15 -2.51
N LEU A 361 -13.66 8.44 -1.38
CA LEU A 361 -14.99 8.20 -0.81
C LEU A 361 -15.66 9.47 -0.26
N ARG A 362 -14.87 10.48 0.13
CA ARG A 362 -15.37 11.79 0.58
C ARG A 362 -15.63 12.77 -0.56
N GLY A 363 -15.34 12.43 -1.82
CA GLY A 363 -15.44 13.37 -2.94
C GLY A 363 -14.39 14.49 -2.90
N LYS A 364 -13.24 14.26 -2.23
CA LYS A 364 -12.17 15.24 -2.00
C LYS A 364 -10.86 14.91 -2.76
N ALA A 365 -10.87 13.98 -3.70
CA ALA A 365 -9.65 13.57 -4.43
C ALA A 365 -9.26 14.52 -5.60
N GLY A 366 -10.02 15.60 -5.82
CA GLY A 366 -9.71 16.61 -6.84
C GLY A 366 -9.68 16.03 -8.25
N ASN A 367 -8.63 16.31 -9.02
CA ASN A 367 -8.49 15.80 -10.40
C ASN A 367 -8.30 14.27 -10.49
N ARG A 368 -8.18 13.58 -9.35
CA ARG A 368 -8.12 12.11 -9.28
C ARG A 368 -9.47 11.48 -8.97
N GLN A 369 -10.52 12.28 -8.76
CA GLN A 369 -11.80 11.78 -8.28
C GLN A 369 -12.37 10.71 -9.20
N VAL A 370 -12.75 9.57 -8.60
CA VAL A 370 -13.55 8.53 -9.22
C VAL A 370 -15.01 8.85 -8.97
N ASP A 371 -15.76 9.09 -10.04
CA ASP A 371 -17.15 9.52 -9.96
C ASP A 371 -18.03 8.45 -9.32
N GLY A 372 -18.70 8.81 -8.23
CA GLY A 372 -19.69 7.95 -7.57
C GLY A 372 -19.11 6.77 -6.78
N ALA A 373 -17.81 6.75 -6.48
CA ALA A 373 -17.19 5.70 -5.67
C ALA A 373 -17.83 5.57 -4.28
N ARG A 374 -18.20 4.34 -3.90
CA ARG A 374 -18.84 3.98 -2.62
C ARG A 374 -18.15 2.84 -1.89
N VAL A 375 -17.39 2.01 -2.58
CA VAL A 375 -16.59 0.95 -1.96
C VAL A 375 -15.16 1.06 -2.47
N ALA A 376 -14.23 1.21 -1.54
CA ALA A 376 -12.81 1.30 -1.83
C ALA A 376 -12.05 0.11 -1.25
N LEU A 377 -11.05 -0.39 -1.98
CA LEU A 377 -10.21 -1.50 -1.53
C LEU A 377 -8.73 -1.10 -1.49
N GLN A 378 -8.11 -1.32 -0.35
CA GLN A 378 -6.67 -1.18 -0.16
C GLN A 378 -6.00 -2.55 -0.17
N HIS A 379 -4.89 -2.70 -0.88
CA HIS A 379 -4.01 -3.86 -0.82
C HIS A 379 -2.56 -3.42 -0.59
N ASN A 380 -1.94 -3.94 0.47
CA ASN A 380 -0.56 -3.64 0.85
C ASN A 380 0.16 -4.89 1.35
N ILE A 381 1.21 -5.31 0.64
CA ILE A 381 1.99 -6.49 1.00
C ILE A 381 3.46 -6.11 1.24
N GLY A 382 4.13 -6.79 2.16
CA GLY A 382 5.59 -6.82 2.27
C GLY A 382 6.07 -8.26 2.36
N LEU A 383 7.20 -8.61 1.73
CA LEU A 383 7.76 -9.97 1.71
C LEU A 383 8.37 -10.37 3.07
N GLY A 384 8.33 -11.68 3.37
CA GLY A 384 8.43 -12.23 4.74
C GLY A 384 7.05 -12.36 5.40
N SER A 385 6.07 -12.87 4.67
CA SER A 385 5.01 -11.99 4.19
C SER A 385 3.98 -11.58 5.22
N ALA A 386 3.58 -10.31 5.13
CA ALA A 386 2.34 -9.79 5.67
C ALA A 386 1.60 -9.03 4.56
N CYS A 387 0.38 -9.46 4.24
CA CYS A 387 -0.50 -8.76 3.32
C CYS A 387 -1.72 -8.22 4.08
N ALA A 388 -1.86 -6.90 4.10
CA ALA A 388 -3.02 -6.22 4.62
C ALA A 388 -3.98 -5.86 3.48
N VAL A 389 -5.25 -6.26 3.61
CA VAL A 389 -6.34 -5.77 2.77
C VAL A 389 -7.39 -5.10 3.65
N ALA A 390 -7.81 -3.90 3.27
CA ALA A 390 -8.89 -3.17 3.91
C ALA A 390 -9.96 -2.75 2.89
N VAL A 391 -11.21 -2.75 3.34
CA VAL A 391 -12.38 -2.31 2.57
C VAL A 391 -13.00 -1.14 3.31
N TYR A 392 -13.25 -0.06 2.59
CA TYR A 392 -13.79 1.19 3.11
C TYR A 392 -15.13 1.52 2.47
N LYS A 393 -16.03 2.12 3.25
CA LYS A 393 -17.34 2.61 2.82
C LYS A 393 -17.60 3.98 3.44
N PRO A 394 -18.35 4.88 2.79
CA PRO A 394 -18.91 6.05 3.47
C PRO A 394 -19.68 5.60 4.71
N ALA A 395 -19.60 6.37 5.80
CA ALA A 395 -20.42 6.11 6.96
C ALA A 395 -21.91 6.23 6.60
N THR A 396 -22.70 5.26 7.06
CA THR A 396 -24.16 5.21 6.93
C THR A 396 -24.82 5.22 8.29
#